data_AF-U6F1L8-F1
#
_entry.id   AF-U6F1L8-F1
#
_cell.length_a   1.000
_cell.length_b   1.000
_cell.length_c   1.000
_cell.angle_alpha   90.00
_cell.angle_beta   90.00
_cell.angle_gamma   90.00
#
_symmetry.space_group_name_H-M   'P 1'
#
loop_
_entity.id
_entity.type
_entity.pdbx_description
1 polymer ?
#
loop_
_entity_poly.entity_id
_entity_poly.type
_entity_poly.pdbx_seq_one_letter_code
_entity_poly.pdbx_strand_id
1 'polypeptide(L)'
;MHHNLYAHNPAVNKGYVVDDAVELRRLCSRYNVKLAFTRHINAQNIMDPQETTPTTEVVTSSFCSNDQGYGVVRVHSRHITYVRRNFDMTRYLTDQEKRKLYFRTLP
;
A
#
# COMPACT_ATOMS: atom_id res chain seq x y z
N MET A 1 -3.35 7.96 4.01
CA MET A 1 -2.77 8.13 5.37
C MET A 1 -1.47 7.34 5.45
N HIS A 2 -0.55 7.65 6.37
CA HIS A 2 0.72 6.92 6.43
C HIS A 2 0.57 5.57 7.14
N HIS A 3 0.16 5.58 8.40
CA HIS A 3 -0.15 4.37 9.17
C HIS A 3 -1.40 3.68 8.64
N ASN A 4 -1.55 2.41 9.00
CA ASN A 4 -2.64 1.55 8.56
C ASN A 4 -3.91 1.75 9.40
N LEU A 5 -5.05 1.47 8.79
CA LEU A 5 -6.36 1.41 9.43
C LEU A 5 -6.58 0.05 10.11
N TYR A 6 -6.06 -1.02 9.52
CA TYR A 6 -6.17 -2.39 9.99
C TYR A 6 -4.79 -3.04 10.20
N ALA A 7 -4.77 -4.11 10.99
CA ALA A 7 -3.61 -4.98 11.08
C ALA A 7 -3.49 -5.84 9.81
N HIS A 8 -2.42 -5.63 9.03
CA HIS A 8 -2.15 -6.40 7.80
C HIS A 8 -1.34 -7.68 8.03
N ASN A 9 -0.85 -7.90 9.26
CA ASN A 9 -0.17 -9.12 9.67
C ASN A 9 -0.44 -9.36 11.18
N PRO A 10 -0.85 -10.58 11.59
CA PRO A 10 -1.18 -10.86 12.99
C PRO A 10 0.04 -10.84 13.92
N ALA A 11 1.24 -11.14 13.40
CA ALA A 11 2.48 -11.13 14.17
C ALA A 11 3.19 -9.76 14.17
N VAL A 12 2.97 -8.94 13.14
CA VAL A 12 3.66 -7.64 12.95
C VAL A 12 2.64 -6.54 12.69
N ASN A 13 2.13 -5.94 13.78
CA ASN A 13 1.11 -4.88 13.72
C ASN A 13 1.37 -3.70 14.66
N LYS A 14 2.15 -3.88 15.73
CA LYS A 14 2.46 -2.83 16.70
C LYS A 14 3.28 -1.71 16.04
N GLY A 15 2.81 -0.47 16.20
CA GLY A 15 3.42 0.72 15.58
C GLY A 15 3.13 0.89 14.09
N TYR A 16 2.38 -0.02 13.47
CA TYR A 16 1.99 0.07 12.06
C TYR A 16 0.56 0.56 11.85
N VAL A 17 -0.34 0.18 12.74
CA VAL A 17 -1.72 0.66 12.79
C VAL A 17 -1.74 2.03 13.49
N VAL A 18 -2.60 2.95 13.04
CA VAL A 18 -2.78 4.23 13.73
C VAL A 18 -3.32 4.01 15.14
N ASP A 19 -2.80 4.74 16.13
CA ASP A 19 -3.09 4.49 17.54
C ASP A 19 -4.61 4.56 17.84
N ASP A 20 -5.29 5.56 17.27
CA ASP A 20 -6.74 5.77 17.43
C ASP A 20 -7.57 5.07 16.34
N ALA A 21 -7.13 3.90 15.85
CA ALA A 21 -7.80 3.20 14.74
C ALA A 21 -9.28 2.92 15.00
N VAL A 22 -9.68 2.64 16.24
CA VAL A 22 -11.10 2.45 16.60
C VAL A 22 -11.92 3.72 16.35
N GLU A 23 -11.41 4.88 16.77
CA GLU A 23 -12.06 6.17 16.58
C GLU A 23 -12.15 6.51 15.08
N LEU A 24 -11.04 6.33 14.36
CA LEU A 24 -10.99 6.57 12.92
C LEU A 24 -11.95 5.66 12.15
N ARG A 25 -12.03 4.38 12.52
CA ARG A 25 -12.99 3.42 11.96
C ARG A 25 -14.44 3.86 12.15
N ARG A 26 -14.79 4.42 13.33
CA ARG A 26 -16.13 5.00 13.57
C ARG A 26 -16.40 6.21 12.68
N LEU A 27 -15.40 7.07 12.45
CA LEU A 27 -15.53 8.19 11.52
C LEU A 27 -15.73 7.70 10.09
N CYS A 28 -14.97 6.69 9.67
CA CYS A 28 -15.14 6.04 8.37
C CYS A 28 -16.56 5.49 8.19
N SER A 29 -17.15 4.86 9.20
CA SER A 29 -18.56 4.44 9.17
C SER A 29 -19.51 5.64 9.06
N ARG A 30 -19.32 6.67 9.90
CA ARG A 30 -20.18 7.86 9.93
C ARG A 30 -20.23 8.59 8.59
N TYR A 31 -19.07 8.73 7.94
CA TYR A 31 -18.95 9.43 6.65
C TYR A 31 -18.98 8.50 5.45
N ASN A 32 -19.27 7.21 5.67
CA ASN A 32 -19.36 6.20 4.61
C ASN A 32 -18.10 6.13 3.72
N VAL A 33 -16.92 6.26 4.33
CA VAL A 33 -15.63 6.17 3.64
C VAL A 33 -15.44 4.74 3.14
N LYS A 34 -15.42 4.55 1.82
CA LYS A 34 -15.34 3.21 1.21
C LYS A 34 -13.92 2.69 0.99
N LEU A 35 -12.93 3.59 0.92
CA LEU A 35 -11.58 3.24 0.53
C LEU A 35 -10.56 4.10 1.28
N ALA A 36 -9.53 3.46 1.84
CA ALA A 36 -8.37 4.11 2.42
C ALA A 36 -7.09 3.62 1.73
N PHE A 37 -6.26 4.55 1.28
CA PHE A 37 -4.91 4.25 0.79
C PHE A 37 -3.89 4.54 1.89
N THR A 38 -3.12 3.52 2.26
CA THR A 38 -2.18 3.53 3.38
C THR A 38 -0.81 2.98 2.99
N ARG A 39 0.16 3.01 3.91
CA ARG A 39 1.54 2.55 3.67
C ARG A 39 2.17 1.94 4.93
N HIS A 40 3.30 2.47 5.37
CA HIS A 40 4.07 2.09 6.56
C HIS A 40 4.69 0.68 6.61
N ILE A 41 3.93 -0.40 6.37
CA ILE A 41 4.46 -1.78 6.42
C ILE A 41 5.38 -2.12 5.22
N ASN A 42 5.47 -1.23 4.24
CA ASN A 42 6.30 -1.35 3.02
C ASN A 42 6.02 -2.59 2.14
N ALA A 43 4.94 -3.33 2.41
CA ALA A 43 4.48 -4.48 1.65
C ALA A 43 3.13 -4.20 0.99
N GLN A 44 2.85 -4.83 -0.14
CA GLN A 44 1.53 -4.74 -0.77
C GLN A 44 0.55 -5.64 -0.01
N ASN A 45 -0.56 -5.07 0.46
CA ASN A 45 -1.67 -5.86 0.97
C ASN A 45 -2.99 -5.09 0.86
N ILE A 46 -4.11 -5.81 0.79
CA ILE A 46 -5.46 -5.22 0.77
C ILE A 46 -6.28 -5.92 1.85
N MET A 47 -6.93 -5.13 2.70
CA MET A 47 -7.87 -5.63 3.70
C MET A 47 -9.28 -5.20 3.31
N ASP A 48 -10.18 -6.18 3.30
CA ASP A 48 -11.60 -5.92 3.12
C ASP A 48 -12.19 -5.17 4.33
N PRO A 49 -13.38 -4.57 4.17
CA PRO A 49 -14.11 -3.95 5.28
C PRO A 49 -14.18 -4.86 6.51
N GLN A 50 -13.90 -4.31 7.69
CA GLN A 50 -13.96 -5.05 8.96
C GLN A 50 -15.07 -4.52 9.87
N GLU A 51 -15.77 -5.45 10.52
CA GLU A 51 -16.85 -5.15 11.47
C GLU A 51 -17.90 -4.20 10.87
N THR A 52 -18.15 -3.07 11.53
CA THR A 52 -19.07 -2.01 11.07
C THR A 52 -18.37 -0.94 10.22
N THR A 53 -17.08 -1.11 9.91
CA THR A 53 -16.31 -0.15 9.12
C THR A 53 -16.41 -0.51 7.65
N PRO A 54 -17.02 0.34 6.79
CA PRO A 54 -17.26 0.02 5.37
C PRO A 54 -16.03 0.21 4.48
N THR A 55 -14.85 0.44 5.06
CA THR A 55 -13.65 0.88 4.36
C THR A 55 -12.81 -0.31 3.95
N THR A 56 -12.58 -0.49 2.65
CA THR A 56 -11.47 -1.32 2.17
C THR A 56 -10.17 -0.55 2.37
N GLU A 57 -9.14 -1.19 2.90
CA GLU A 57 -7.80 -0.60 3.01
C GLU A 57 -6.87 -1.19 1.96
N VAL A 58 -6.21 -0.31 1.20
CA VAL A 58 -5.19 -0.69 0.21
C VAL A 58 -3.85 -0.12 0.66
N VAL A 59 -2.96 -1.01 1.11
CA VAL A 59 -1.55 -0.70 1.36
C VAL A 59 -0.78 -0.93 0.09
N THR A 60 -0.20 0.13 -0.48
CA THR A 60 0.75 -0.01 -1.58
C THR A 60 2.16 -0.22 -1.03
N SER A 61 2.92 -1.14 -1.64
CA SER A 61 4.29 -1.39 -1.24
C SER A 61 5.18 -0.15 -1.39
N SER A 62 6.35 -0.21 -0.75
CA SER A 62 7.31 0.88 -0.85
C SER A 62 7.99 0.92 -2.21
N PHE A 63 7.87 2.06 -2.89
CA PHE A 63 8.58 2.31 -4.15
C PHE A 63 10.11 2.18 -4.01
N CYS A 64 10.66 2.56 -2.84
CA CYS A 64 12.10 2.54 -2.58
C CYS A 64 12.60 1.18 -2.04
N SER A 65 11.75 0.16 -2.00
CA SER A 65 12.13 -1.21 -1.60
C SER A 65 12.20 -2.12 -2.83
N ASN A 66 12.72 -3.35 -2.67
CA ASN A 66 12.90 -4.28 -3.80
C ASN A 66 11.64 -4.52 -4.64
N ASP A 67 10.45 -4.42 -4.04
CA ASP A 67 9.19 -4.65 -4.73
C ASP A 67 8.87 -3.57 -5.79
N GLN A 68 9.38 -2.34 -5.62
CA GLN A 68 9.19 -1.16 -6.49
C GLN A 68 7.77 -1.02 -7.05
N GLY A 69 6.78 -1.38 -6.25
CA GLY A 69 5.38 -1.40 -6.65
C GLY A 69 4.76 -0.01 -6.55
N TYR A 70 3.81 0.28 -7.43
CA TYR A 70 2.95 1.46 -7.33
C TYR A 70 1.52 1.11 -7.71
N GLY A 71 0.57 1.82 -7.10
CA GLY A 71 -0.85 1.68 -7.37
C GLY A 71 -1.31 2.61 -8.49
N VAL A 72 -2.05 2.07 -9.45
CA VAL A 72 -2.81 2.87 -10.42
C VAL A 72 -4.28 2.82 -10.02
N VAL A 73 -4.83 3.98 -9.67
CA VAL A 73 -6.23 4.14 -9.29
C VAL A 73 -7.01 4.75 -10.45
N ARG A 74 -8.13 4.12 -10.80
CA ARG A 74 -9.11 4.69 -11.73
C ARG A 74 -10.42 4.93 -10.99
N VAL A 75 -10.93 6.14 -11.08
CA VAL A 75 -12.21 6.53 -10.48
C VAL A 75 -13.26 6.53 -11.57
N HIS A 76 -14.33 5.77 -11.34
CA HIS A 76 -15.49 5.68 -12.20
C HIS A 76 -16.72 6.23 -11.46
N SER A 77 -17.80 6.46 -12.19
CA SER A 77 -19.03 7.03 -11.62
C SER A 77 -19.66 6.18 -10.50
N ARG A 78 -19.38 4.86 -10.48
CA ARG A 78 -19.98 3.92 -9.53
C ARG A 78 -18.98 3.01 -8.80
N HIS A 79 -17.71 3.04 -9.17
CA HIS A 79 -16.70 2.17 -8.57
C HIS A 79 -15.30 2.77 -8.72
N ILE A 80 -14.35 2.20 -7.98
CA ILE A 80 -12.93 2.50 -8.11
C ILE A 80 -12.21 1.21 -8.49
N THR A 81 -11.24 1.30 -9.38
CA THR A 81 -10.34 0.18 -9.69
C THR A 81 -8.94 0.52 -9.20
N TYR A 82 -8.34 -0.38 -8.44
CA TYR A 82 -6.93 -0.34 -8.07
C TYR A 82 -6.19 -1.44 -8.83
N VAL A 83 -5.09 -1.10 -9.49
CA VAL A 83 -4.19 -2.06 -10.12
C VAL A 83 -2.77 -1.79 -9.66
N ARG A 84 -2.16 -2.77 -8.99
CA ARG A 84 -0.72 -2.72 -8.70
C ARG A 84 0.07 -2.89 -9.99
N ARG A 85 1.10 -2.06 -10.17
CA ARG A 85 2.10 -2.16 -11.23
C ARG A 85 3.50 -2.21 -10.62
N ASN A 86 4.43 -2.80 -11.36
CA ASN A 86 5.83 -2.79 -10.99
C ASN A 86 6.53 -1.71 -11.79
N PHE A 87 7.43 -0.99 -11.13
CA PHE A 87 8.36 -0.11 -11.81
C PHE A 87 9.57 -0.90 -12.29
N ASP A 88 9.89 -0.75 -13.56
CA ASP A 88 11.10 -1.31 -14.16
C ASP A 88 12.14 -0.18 -14.26
N MET A 89 12.98 -0.08 -13.23
CA MET A 89 14.02 0.94 -13.16
C MET A 89 15.04 0.80 -14.29
N THR A 90 15.26 -0.41 -14.82
CA THR A 90 16.30 -0.66 -15.83
C THR A 90 16.08 0.13 -17.11
N ARG A 91 14.83 0.51 -17.41
CA ARG A 91 14.46 1.35 -18.56
C ARG A 91 14.97 2.79 -18.47
N TYR A 92 15.31 3.24 -17.26
CA TYR A 92 15.75 4.60 -16.98
C TYR A 92 17.24 4.68 -16.64
N LEU A 93 17.93 3.54 -16.59
CA LEU A 93 19.35 3.47 -16.31
C LEU A 93 20.17 3.59 -17.60
N THR A 94 21.30 4.28 -17.50
CA THR A 94 22.38 4.21 -18.50
C THR A 94 22.99 2.80 -18.53
N ASP A 95 23.69 2.45 -19.60
CA ASP A 95 24.35 1.14 -19.69
C ASP A 95 25.42 0.94 -18.60
N GLN A 96 26.05 2.03 -18.15
CA GLN A 96 27.00 1.98 -17.03
C GLN A 96 26.29 1.66 -15.70
N GLU A 97 25.12 2.24 -15.45
CA GLU A 97 24.33 1.98 -14.25
C GLU A 97 23.71 0.58 -14.25
N LYS A 98 23.23 0.10 -15.41
CA LYS A 98 22.75 -1.28 -15.58
C LYS A 98 23.83 -2.29 -15.18
N ARG A 99 25.07 -2.10 -15.65
CA ARG A 99 26.19 -2.98 -15.26
C ARG A 99 26.38 -3.04 -13.74
N LYS A 100 26.34 -1.89 -13.04
CA LYS A 100 26.47 -1.84 -11.57
C LYS A 100 25.34 -2.58 -10.84
N LEU A 101 24.13 -2.59 -11.41
CA LEU A 101 22.99 -3.31 -10.87
C LEU A 101 23.23 -4.84 -10.87
N TYR A 102 23.72 -5.39 -11.98
CA TYR A 102 23.99 -6.83 -12.13
C TYR A 102 25.16 -7.34 -11.28
N PHE A 103 26.18 -6.51 -11.04
CA PHE A 103 27.30 -6.87 -10.15
C PHE A 103 26.92 -6.92 -8.67
N ARG A 104 25.84 -6.25 -8.26
CA ARG A 104 25.35 -6.28 -6.87
C ARG A 104 24.37 -7.42 -6.57
N THR A 105 23.90 -8.12 -7.59
CA THR A 105 22.94 -9.23 -7.47
C THR A 105 23.56 -10.62 -7.62
N LEU A 106 24.89 -10.71 -7.79
CA LEU A 106 25.61 -11.97 -7.66
C LEU A 106 25.83 -12.28 -6.17
N PRO A 107 25.59 -13.53 -5.73
CA PRO A 107 25.75 -13.93 -4.33
C PRO A 107 27.21 -13.83 -3.84
#